data_AF-A0A7W8B615-F1
#
_entry.id   AF-A0A7W8B615-F1
#
_cell.length_a   1.000
_cell.length_b   1.000
_cell.length_c   1.000
_cell.angle_alpha   90.00
_cell.angle_beta   90.00
_cell.angle_gamma   90.00
#
_symmetry.space_group_name_H-M   'P 1'
#
loop_
_entity.id
_entity.type
_entity.pdbx_description
1 polymer ?
#
loop_
_entity_poly.entity_id
_entity_poly.type
_entity_poly.pdbx_seq_one_letter_code
_entity_poly.pdbx_strand_id
1 'polypeptide(L)'
;MQETTARGVEVRRARVISEPVSDYVQFEYDITFANVASGEHVRWLPRRMATGIALPGNDFWLLDDTVLLVNHFGGDGQFTTEEVVTDPGTVKLCAEAFESVWSRSVAHEEYRPA
;
A
#
# COMPACT_ATOMS: atom_id res chain seq x y z
N MET A 1 7.09 8.37 -10.69
CA MET A 1 7.26 8.53 -9.24
C MET A 1 8.25 9.63 -8.90
N GLN A 2 9.50 9.57 -9.36
CA GLN A 2 10.48 10.66 -9.14
C GLN A 2 9.98 12.04 -9.60
N GLU A 3 9.30 12.14 -10.74
CA GLU A 3 8.70 13.42 -11.20
C GLU A 3 7.56 13.90 -10.29
N THR A 4 6.77 12.99 -9.75
CA THR A 4 5.64 13.27 -8.85
C THR A 4 6.14 13.80 -7.50
N THR A 5 7.12 13.14 -6.91
CA THR A 5 7.74 13.54 -5.64
C THR A 5 8.58 14.81 -5.79
N ALA A 6 9.26 15.00 -6.92
CA ALA A 6 9.99 16.23 -7.23
C ALA A 6 9.07 17.47 -7.31
N ARG A 7 7.78 17.27 -7.59
CA ARG A 7 6.75 18.32 -7.53
C ARG A 7 6.24 18.60 -6.11
N GLY A 8 6.81 17.94 -5.09
CA GLY A 8 6.46 18.11 -3.68
C GLY A 8 5.26 17.26 -3.22
N VAL A 9 4.79 16.32 -4.05
CA VAL A 9 3.71 15.41 -3.67
C VAL A 9 4.28 14.32 -2.77
N GLU A 10 3.76 14.20 -1.56
CA GLU A 10 4.11 13.11 -0.65
C GLU A 10 3.48 11.81 -1.14
N VAL A 11 4.30 10.75 -1.29
CA VAL A 11 3.82 9.43 -1.65
C VAL A 11 4.14 8.46 -0.52
N ARG A 12 3.10 7.87 0.06
CA ARG A 12 3.18 6.87 1.12
C ARG A 12 2.62 5.55 0.61
N ARG A 13 3.35 4.46 0.85
CA ARG A 13 2.95 3.09 0.47
C ARG A 13 3.07 2.18 1.67
N ALA A 14 1.98 1.52 2.03
CA ALA A 14 1.99 0.46 3.03
C ALA A 14 1.60 -0.87 2.39
N ARG A 15 2.35 -1.94 2.67
CA ARG A 15 2.06 -3.29 2.17
C ARG A 15 1.75 -4.23 3.32
N VAL A 16 0.59 -4.89 3.29
CA VAL A 16 0.23 -5.96 4.24
C VAL A 16 0.56 -7.30 3.61
N ILE A 17 1.56 -8.00 4.15
CA ILE A 17 2.11 -9.22 3.54
C ILE A 17 2.02 -10.43 4.48
N SER A 18 1.85 -11.63 3.93
CA SER A 18 2.00 -12.87 4.70
C SER A 18 3.48 -13.25 4.79
N GLU A 19 3.88 -13.81 5.92
CA GLU A 19 5.20 -14.42 6.12
C GLU A 19 5.05 -15.94 6.35
N PRO A 20 5.96 -16.79 5.83
CA PRO A 20 7.10 -16.44 4.98
C PRO A 20 6.66 -15.84 3.64
N VAL A 21 7.47 -14.92 3.10
CA VAL A 21 7.12 -14.17 1.88
C VAL A 21 7.15 -15.09 0.66
N SER A 22 6.29 -14.82 -0.33
CA SER A 22 6.38 -15.47 -1.63
C SER A 22 7.55 -14.90 -2.44
N ASP A 23 8.00 -15.62 -3.47
CA ASP A 23 9.02 -15.13 -4.41
C ASP A 23 8.65 -13.77 -5.02
N TYR A 24 7.36 -13.56 -5.28
CA TYR A 24 6.86 -12.28 -5.79
C TYR A 24 7.03 -11.15 -4.76
N VAL A 25 6.65 -11.39 -3.49
CA VAL A 25 6.83 -10.39 -2.43
C VAL A 25 8.32 -10.14 -2.15
N GLN A 26 9.16 -11.17 -2.24
CA GLN A 26 10.61 -11.02 -2.12
C GLN A 26 11.16 -10.14 -3.24
N PHE A 27 10.76 -10.39 -4.49
CA PHE A 27 11.09 -9.54 -5.63
C PHE A 27 10.63 -8.10 -5.42
N GLU A 28 9.37 -7.88 -4.99
CA GLU A 28 8.84 -6.55 -4.69
C GLU A 28 9.65 -5.85 -3.60
N TYR A 29 10.06 -6.57 -2.55
CA TYR A 29 10.91 -6.06 -1.49
C TYR A 29 12.28 -5.64 -2.03
N ASP A 30 12.92 -6.50 -2.83
CA ASP A 30 14.26 -6.27 -3.37
C ASP A 30 14.32 -5.09 -4.35
N ILE A 31 13.22 -4.73 -5.03
CA ILE A 31 13.17 -3.56 -5.92
C ILE A 31 12.70 -2.27 -5.23
N THR A 32 12.21 -2.35 -3.99
CA THR A 32 11.60 -1.20 -3.28
C THR A 32 12.61 -0.09 -2.99
N PHE A 33 13.91 -0.38 -2.95
CA PHE A 33 14.94 0.66 -2.83
C PHE A 33 14.82 1.74 -3.91
N ALA A 34 14.36 1.39 -5.12
CA ALA A 34 14.19 2.34 -6.22
C ALA A 34 12.99 3.27 -5.98
N ASN A 35 11.93 2.78 -5.33
CA ASN A 35 10.79 3.59 -4.90
C ASN A 35 11.23 4.58 -3.81
N VAL A 36 11.99 4.11 -2.81
CA VAL A 36 12.51 4.95 -1.74
C VAL A 36 13.48 6.01 -2.29
N ALA A 37 14.38 5.63 -3.20
CA ALA A 37 15.27 6.56 -3.90
C ALA A 37 14.51 7.59 -4.76
N SER A 38 13.29 7.26 -5.18
CA SER A 38 12.38 8.17 -5.89
C SER A 38 11.55 9.05 -4.95
N GLY A 39 11.75 8.97 -3.62
CA GLY A 39 11.05 9.78 -2.62
C GLY A 39 9.76 9.17 -2.08
N GLU A 40 9.46 7.91 -2.35
CA GLU A 40 8.33 7.22 -1.70
C GLU A 40 8.70 6.80 -0.28
N HIS A 41 7.80 7.03 0.68
CA HIS A 41 7.89 6.42 2.00
C HIS A 41 7.21 5.05 1.93
N VAL A 42 7.97 3.97 2.11
CA VAL A 42 7.44 2.60 2.02
C VAL A 42 7.51 1.90 3.38
N ARG A 43 6.42 1.27 3.78
CA ARG A 43 6.32 0.48 5.01
C ARG A 43 5.67 -0.88 4.79
N TRP A 44 6.02 -1.82 5.66
CA TRP A 44 5.61 -3.22 5.59
C TRP A 44 4.92 -3.65 6.89
N LEU A 45 3.77 -4.31 6.77
CA LEU A 45 3.01 -4.86 7.89
C LEU A 45 2.89 -6.38 7.71
N PRO A 46 3.52 -7.19 8.58
CA PRO A 46 3.24 -8.61 8.66
C PRO A 46 1.75 -8.84 8.96
N ARG A 47 1.07 -9.66 8.15
CA ARG A 47 -0.38 -9.88 8.21
C ARG A 47 -0.87 -10.36 9.58
N ARG A 48 -0.03 -11.05 10.34
CA ARG A 48 -0.31 -11.44 11.74
C ARG A 48 -0.56 -10.26 12.68
N MET A 49 -0.11 -9.06 12.33
CA MET A 49 -0.32 -7.82 13.09
C MET A 49 -1.55 -7.02 12.60
N ALA A 50 -2.21 -7.49 11.54
CA ALA A 50 -3.35 -6.80 10.93
C ALA A 50 -4.72 -7.20 11.50
N THR A 51 -4.80 -8.23 12.37
CA THR A 51 -6.08 -8.78 12.88
C THR A 51 -6.99 -7.73 13.51
N GLY A 52 -6.43 -6.72 14.18
CA GLY A 52 -7.19 -5.62 14.80
C GLY A 52 -7.31 -4.37 13.91
N ILE A 53 -7.30 -4.52 12.59
CA ILE A 53 -7.45 -3.43 11.62
C ILE A 53 -8.66 -3.74 10.74
N ALA A 54 -9.57 -2.79 10.58
CA ALA A 54 -10.60 -2.84 9.55
C ALA A 54 -9.96 -2.50 8.21
N LEU A 55 -9.76 -3.51 7.35
CA LEU A 55 -9.18 -3.34 6.02
C LEU A 55 -10.28 -3.36 4.95
N PRO A 56 -10.18 -2.51 3.91
CA PRO A 56 -11.00 -2.69 2.72
C PRO A 56 -10.62 -4.01 2.03
N GLY A 57 -11.58 -4.59 1.31
CA GLY A 57 -11.36 -5.88 0.63
C GLY A 57 -10.42 -5.81 -0.57
N ASN A 58 -10.28 -4.62 -1.18
CA ASN A 58 -9.49 -4.38 -2.37
C ASN A 58 -8.28 -3.49 -2.07
N ASP A 59 -7.24 -3.64 -2.89
CA ASP A 59 -6.11 -2.70 -2.91
C ASP A 59 -6.52 -1.39 -3.59
N PHE A 60 -5.91 -0.28 -3.17
CA PHE A 60 -6.27 1.04 -3.67
C PHE A 60 -5.13 2.04 -3.57
N TRP A 61 -5.21 3.04 -4.43
CA TRP A 61 -4.53 4.32 -4.26
C TRP A 61 -5.51 5.34 -3.70
N LEU A 62 -5.05 6.16 -2.76
CA LEU A 62 -5.80 7.31 -2.24
C LEU A 62 -5.08 8.59 -2.68
N LEU A 63 -5.80 9.47 -3.37
CA LEU A 63 -5.31 10.74 -3.86
C LEU A 63 -6.01 11.88 -3.11
N ASP A 64 -5.20 12.75 -2.50
CA ASP A 64 -5.63 13.96 -1.80
C ASP A 64 -6.81 13.75 -0.83
N ASP A 65 -6.87 12.60 -0.16
CA ASP A 65 -7.95 12.18 0.76
C ASP A 65 -9.37 12.31 0.18
N THR A 66 -9.52 12.27 -1.16
CA THR A 66 -10.78 12.56 -1.85
C THR A 66 -11.12 11.57 -2.96
N VAL A 67 -10.12 10.95 -3.58
CA VAL A 67 -10.33 10.03 -4.70
C VAL A 67 -9.62 8.71 -4.44
N LEU A 68 -10.35 7.61 -4.58
CA LEU A 68 -9.79 6.26 -4.59
C LEU A 68 -9.66 5.77 -6.02
N LEU A 69 -8.52 5.16 -6.31
CA LEU A 69 -8.27 4.33 -7.49
C LEU A 69 -8.13 2.89 -7.00
N VAL A 70 -9.23 2.14 -7.07
CA VAL A 70 -9.32 0.77 -6.54
C VAL A 70 -8.85 -0.21 -7.62
N ASN A 71 -7.88 -1.05 -7.28
CA ASN A 71 -7.37 -2.09 -8.16
C ASN A 71 -8.18 -3.38 -7.96
N HIS A 72 -8.74 -3.90 -9.05
CA HIS A 72 -9.46 -5.17 -9.06
C HIS A 72 -8.59 -6.27 -9.66
N PHE A 73 -8.49 -7.39 -8.95
CA PHE A 73 -7.70 -8.55 -9.35
C PHE A 73 -8.59 -9.78 -9.55
N GLY A 74 -8.26 -10.59 -10.55
CA GLY A 74 -8.89 -11.88 -10.78
C GLY A 74 -8.57 -12.88 -9.67
N GLY A 75 -9.26 -14.02 -9.66
CA GLY A 75 -8.99 -15.10 -8.68
C GLY A 75 -7.60 -15.73 -8.80
N ASP A 76 -6.93 -15.51 -9.92
CA ASP A 76 -5.54 -15.88 -10.21
C ASP A 76 -4.52 -14.78 -9.81
N GLY A 77 -5.00 -13.67 -9.23
CA GLY A 77 -4.20 -12.53 -8.79
C GLY A 77 -3.77 -11.59 -9.93
N GLN A 78 -4.24 -11.79 -11.17
CA GLN A 78 -3.92 -10.88 -12.27
C GLN A 78 -4.75 -9.59 -12.19
N PHE A 79 -4.09 -8.46 -12.45
CA PHE A 79 -4.80 -7.19 -12.57
C PHE A 79 -5.86 -7.28 -13.67
N THR A 80 -7.08 -6.86 -13.36
CA THR A 80 -8.21 -6.91 -14.28
C THR A 80 -8.64 -5.52 -14.72
N THR A 81 -8.96 -4.65 -13.76
CA THR A 81 -9.40 -3.29 -14.04
C THR A 81 -9.15 -2.40 -12.83
N GLU A 82 -9.20 -1.10 -13.06
CA GLU A 82 -9.27 -0.09 -12.01
C GLU A 82 -10.67 0.53 -11.95
N GLU A 83 -11.04 1.03 -10.78
CA GLU A 83 -12.29 1.76 -10.53
C GLU A 83 -11.99 3.06 -9.78
N VAL A 84 -12.59 4.15 -10.24
CA VAL A 84 -12.50 5.45 -9.56
C VAL A 84 -13.69 5.59 -8.61
N VAL A 85 -13.42 5.74 -7.31
CA VAL A 85 -14.44 5.92 -6.28
C VAL A 85 -14.26 7.27 -5.58
N THR A 86 -15.33 8.04 -5.49
CA THR A 86 -15.37 9.37 -4.85
C THR A 86 -16.44 9.48 -3.76
N ASP A 87 -17.09 8.36 -3.41
CA ASP A 87 -18.05 8.32 -2.32
C ASP A 87 -17.36 8.68 -0.98
N PRO A 88 -17.80 9.73 -0.26
CA PRO A 88 -17.11 10.20 0.93
C PRO A 88 -17.02 9.17 2.05
N GLY A 89 -18.01 8.29 2.20
CA GLY A 89 -18.01 7.24 3.22
C GLY A 89 -16.92 6.20 2.95
N THR A 90 -16.82 5.77 1.69
CA THR A 90 -15.82 4.81 1.22
C THR A 90 -14.41 5.39 1.29
N VAL A 91 -14.22 6.64 0.82
CA VAL A 91 -12.94 7.36 0.90
C VAL A 91 -12.46 7.45 2.35
N LYS A 92 -13.35 7.86 3.27
CA LYS A 92 -13.02 7.95 4.70
C LYS A 92 -12.59 6.61 5.29
N LEU A 93 -13.32 5.53 4.99
CA LEU A 93 -12.98 4.20 5.48
C LEU A 93 -11.59 3.76 5.00
N CYS A 94 -11.29 3.96 3.71
CA CYS A 94 -9.99 3.61 3.15
C CYS A 94 -8.84 4.46 3.74
N ALA A 95 -9.06 5.76 3.95
CA ALA A 95 -8.09 6.64 4.60
C ALA A 95 -7.78 6.20 6.04
N GLU A 96 -8.81 5.92 6.84
CA GLU A 96 -8.64 5.45 8.23
C GLU A 96 -7.94 4.09 8.29
N ALA A 97 -8.25 3.19 7.36
CA ALA A 97 -7.58 1.90 7.22
C ALA A 97 -6.09 2.08 6.87
N PHE A 98 -5.78 2.97 5.91
CA PHE A 98 -4.41 3.26 5.52
C PHE A 98 -3.58 3.77 6.71
N GLU A 99 -4.07 4.76 7.47
CA GLU A 99 -3.36 5.29 8.64
C GLU A 99 -3.19 4.23 9.75
N SER A 100 -4.18 3.36 9.93
CA SER A 100 -4.09 2.23 10.87
C SER A 100 -3.01 1.23 10.48
N VAL A 101 -2.82 0.96 9.19
CA VAL A 101 -1.72 0.13 8.67
C VAL A 101 -0.40 0.90 8.81
N TRP A 102 -0.36 2.17 8.40
CA TRP A 102 0.83 3.01 8.40
C TRP A 102 1.47 3.12 9.78
N SER A 103 0.66 3.36 10.81
CA SER A 103 1.12 3.49 12.20
C SER A 103 1.68 2.20 12.80
N ARG A 104 1.26 1.03 12.31
CA ARG A 104 1.70 -0.29 12.81
C ARG A 104 2.78 -0.95 11.95
N SER A 105 3.05 -0.38 10.77
CA SER A 105 3.99 -0.93 9.79
C SER A 105 5.42 -0.45 10.04
N VAL A 106 6.38 -1.27 9.62
CA VAL A 106 7.82 -1.03 9.78
C VAL A 106 8.37 -0.36 8.52
N ALA A 107 9.21 0.66 8.67
CA ALA A 107 9.88 1.32 7.54
C ALA A 107 10.72 0.32 6.74
N HIS A 108 10.76 0.46 5.42
CA HIS A 108 11.47 -0.47 4.54
C HIS A 108 12.94 -0.69 4.94
N GLU A 109 13.62 0.35 5.41
CA GLU A 109 15.03 0.31 5.82
C GLU A 109 15.26 -0.61 7.04
N GLU A 110 14.24 -0.71 7.91
CA GLU A 110 14.27 -1.46 9.17
C GLU A 110 13.62 -2.84 9.04
N TYR A 111 12.72 -3.01 8.07
CA TYR A 111 11.98 -4.25 7.88
C TYR A 111 12.89 -5.37 7.38
N ARG A 112 12.79 -6.56 7.97
CA ARG A 112 13.49 -7.76 7.52
C ARG A 112 12.46 -8.88 7.40
N PRO A 113 12.06 -9.28 6.18
CA PRO A 113 11.10 -10.36 5.99
C PRO A 113 11.66 -11.66 6.58
N ALA A 114 10.80 -12.41 7.27
CA ALA A 114 11.12 -13.71 7.88
C ALA A 114 11.12 -14.86 6.88
#